data_AF-A0A2W6AWY9-F1
#
_entry.id   AF-A0A2W6AWY9-F1
#
_cell.length_a   1.000
_cell.length_b   1.000
_cell.length_c   1.000
_cell.angle_alpha   90.00
_cell.angle_beta   90.00
_cell.angle_gamma   90.00
#
_symmetry.space_group_name_H-M   'P 1'
#
loop_
_entity.id
_entity.type
_entity.pdbx_description
1 polymer ?
#
loop_
_entity_poly.entity_id
_entity_poly.type
_entity_poly.pdbx_seq_one_letter_code
_entity_poly.pdbx_strand_id
1 'polypeptide(L)'
;MVRGDWAGTDTYARELIALGDQSDEPWWGRDGETILAQWDPLERRPEAAVARLEPVLLGTNISFYERSQTQPILAEAYTAMGRGADAEELLARFMSSAQSSPDAMYLLARHAQAKLLIHSQRWDEAQAILDNLLVLTRSMPEPLTEGNLLHDYARMHLARGEQSQARERWEASPGDFSPAGREALHPTHRGVARAIIVSTPPS
;
A
#
# COMPACT_ATOMS: atom_id res chain seq x y z
N MET A 1 -15.66 8.81 -5.15
CA MET A 1 -14.83 8.67 -3.94
C MET A 1 -15.68 8.04 -2.86
N VAL A 2 -15.63 6.71 -2.73
CA VAL A 2 -16.41 5.98 -1.73
C VAL A 2 -15.66 6.09 -0.40
N ARG A 3 -16.26 6.84 0.54
CA ARG A 3 -15.88 6.89 1.96
C ARG A 3 -16.04 5.50 2.56
N GLY A 4 -15.03 4.98 3.25
CA GLY A 4 -15.15 4.03 4.37
C GLY A 4 -16.15 2.86 4.28
N ASP A 5 -16.67 2.52 3.11
CA ASP A 5 -17.65 1.47 2.88
C ASP A 5 -16.90 0.19 2.50
N TRP A 6 -16.26 -0.36 3.52
CA TRP A 6 -15.44 -1.56 3.45
C TRP A 6 -16.28 -2.78 3.05
N ALA A 7 -17.53 -2.84 3.49
CA ALA A 7 -18.48 -3.88 3.10
C ALA A 7 -18.91 -3.74 1.63
N GLY A 8 -19.08 -2.49 1.16
CA GLY A 8 -19.31 -2.20 -0.26
C GLY A 8 -18.14 -2.60 -1.15
N THR A 9 -16.90 -2.45 -0.67
CA THR A 9 -15.68 -2.78 -1.44
C THR A 9 -15.50 -4.29 -1.62
N ASP A 10 -15.71 -5.09 -0.57
CA ASP A 10 -15.69 -6.56 -0.64
C ASP A 10 -16.81 -7.11 -1.54
N THR A 11 -18.02 -6.55 -1.40
CA THR A 11 -19.16 -6.92 -2.25
C THR A 11 -18.87 -6.60 -3.71
N TYR A 12 -18.41 -5.38 -4.00
CA TYR A 12 -18.05 -4.95 -5.35
C TYR A 12 -16.94 -5.81 -5.95
N ALA A 13 -15.88 -6.12 -5.20
CA ALA A 13 -14.79 -6.96 -5.69
C ALA A 13 -15.25 -8.38 -6.05
N ARG A 14 -16.16 -8.96 -5.24
CA ARG A 14 -16.78 -10.27 -5.55
C ARG A 14 -17.70 -10.22 -6.77
N GLU A 15 -18.42 -9.12 -6.98
CA GLU A 15 -19.21 -8.90 -8.18
C GLU A 15 -18.32 -8.85 -9.43
N LEU A 16 -17.15 -8.19 -9.36
CA LEU A 16 -16.18 -8.17 -10.45
C LEU A 16 -15.63 -9.57 -10.76
N ILE A 17 -15.36 -10.38 -9.74
CA ILE A 17 -14.97 -11.79 -9.92
C ILE A 17 -16.06 -12.57 -10.63
N ALA A 18 -17.30 -12.49 -10.13
CA ALA A 18 -18.43 -13.16 -10.74
C ALA A 18 -18.69 -12.70 -12.19
N LEU A 19 -18.44 -11.43 -12.50
CA LEU A 19 -18.54 -10.88 -13.86
C LEU A 19 -17.44 -11.41 -14.77
N GLY A 20 -16.21 -11.53 -14.26
CA GLY A 20 -15.10 -12.16 -14.97
C GLY A 20 -15.38 -13.62 -15.33
N ASP A 21 -15.98 -14.39 -14.42
CA ASP A 21 -16.36 -15.78 -14.65
C ASP A 21 -17.48 -15.95 -15.70
N GLN A 22 -18.30 -14.91 -15.88
CA GLN A 22 -19.46 -14.91 -16.77
C GLN A 22 -19.20 -14.22 -18.12
N SER A 23 -18.01 -13.67 -18.35
CA SER A 23 -17.68 -12.89 -19.53
C SER A 23 -16.43 -13.41 -20.24
N ASP A 24 -16.26 -13.01 -21.51
CA ASP A 24 -15.01 -13.20 -22.26
C ASP A 24 -13.92 -12.17 -21.87
N GLU A 25 -14.13 -11.46 -20.76
CA GLU A 25 -13.28 -10.37 -20.28
C GLU A 25 -12.63 -10.76 -18.94
N PRO A 26 -11.56 -11.58 -18.96
CA PRO A 26 -10.93 -12.12 -17.75
C PRO A 26 -10.22 -11.07 -16.89
N TRP A 27 -10.18 -9.80 -17.33
CA TRP A 27 -9.59 -8.71 -16.57
C TRP A 27 -10.49 -8.26 -15.40
N TRP A 28 -11.83 -8.42 -15.49
CA TRP A 28 -12.74 -8.10 -14.37
C TRP A 28 -12.44 -8.93 -13.14
N GLY A 29 -12.27 -10.25 -13.30
CA GLY A 29 -11.97 -11.12 -12.17
C GLY A 29 -10.60 -10.84 -11.57
N ARG A 30 -9.61 -10.52 -12.41
CA ARG A 30 -8.27 -10.15 -11.93
C ARG A 30 -8.26 -8.82 -11.17
N ASP A 31 -9.06 -7.85 -11.59
CA ASP A 31 -9.23 -6.57 -10.89
C ASP A 31 -9.92 -6.79 -9.52
N GLY A 32 -10.98 -7.60 -9.49
CA GLY A 32 -11.63 -8.00 -8.23
C GLY A 32 -10.68 -8.70 -7.25
N GLU A 33 -9.85 -9.64 -7.72
CA GLU A 33 -8.83 -10.29 -6.91
C GLU A 33 -7.76 -9.29 -6.41
N THR A 34 -7.38 -8.31 -7.23
CA THR A 34 -6.44 -7.24 -6.86
C THR A 34 -7.00 -6.35 -5.76
N ILE A 35 -8.27 -5.97 -5.85
CA ILE A 35 -8.96 -5.19 -4.83
C ILE A 35 -9.01 -5.97 -3.51
N LEU A 36 -9.37 -7.26 -3.51
CA LEU A 36 -9.38 -8.07 -2.29
C LEU A 36 -7.98 -8.20 -1.69
N ALA A 37 -6.97 -8.45 -2.52
CA ALA A 37 -5.59 -8.65 -2.08
C ALA A 37 -4.96 -7.37 -1.48
N GLN A 38 -5.44 -6.18 -1.84
CA GLN A 38 -4.99 -4.92 -1.23
C GLN A 38 -5.29 -4.88 0.29
N TRP A 39 -6.37 -5.54 0.72
CA TRP A 39 -6.83 -5.54 2.11
C TRP A 39 -6.28 -6.69 2.93
N ASP A 40 -5.97 -7.82 2.31
CA ASP A 40 -5.48 -9.03 2.97
C ASP A 40 -4.26 -8.76 3.90
N PRO A 41 -3.21 -8.02 3.53
CA PRO A 41 -2.11 -7.68 4.44
C PRO A 41 -2.56 -6.78 5.61
N LEU A 42 -3.51 -5.88 5.37
CA LEU A 42 -4.09 -5.01 6.39
C LEU A 42 -4.98 -5.79 7.36
N GLU A 43 -5.47 -6.97 7.00
CA GLU A 43 -6.16 -7.90 7.90
C GLU A 43 -5.23 -8.93 8.56
N ARG A 44 -3.90 -8.77 8.39
CA ARG A 44 -2.88 -9.74 8.84
C ARG A 44 -3.02 -11.11 8.17
N ARG A 45 -3.38 -11.12 6.89
CA ARG A 45 -3.50 -12.31 6.05
C ARG A 45 -2.68 -12.19 4.77
N PRO A 46 -1.38 -11.85 4.83
CA PRO A 46 -0.57 -11.67 3.63
C PRO A 46 -0.49 -12.94 2.76
N GLU A 47 -0.65 -14.13 3.33
CA GLU A 47 -0.71 -15.39 2.59
C GLU A 47 -1.93 -15.46 1.66
N ALA A 48 -3.05 -14.84 2.04
CA ALA A 48 -4.25 -14.79 1.22
C ALA A 48 -4.02 -13.89 -0.01
N ALA A 49 -3.37 -12.73 0.18
CA ALA A 49 -2.98 -11.88 -0.94
C ALA A 49 -2.07 -12.61 -1.93
N VAL A 50 -1.08 -13.35 -1.41
CA VAL A 50 -0.17 -14.16 -2.25
C VAL A 50 -0.96 -15.22 -3.04
N ALA A 51 -1.83 -15.99 -2.36
CA ALA A 51 -2.62 -17.04 -2.99
C ALA A 51 -3.55 -16.52 -4.10
N ARG A 52 -4.03 -15.27 -3.99
CA ARG A 52 -4.83 -14.59 -5.01
C ARG A 52 -3.99 -14.09 -6.17
N LEU A 53 -2.88 -13.41 -5.89
CA LEU A 53 -2.15 -12.63 -6.89
C LEU A 53 -1.07 -13.39 -7.65
N GLU A 54 -0.45 -14.41 -7.05
CA GLU A 54 0.53 -15.24 -7.76
C GLU A 54 -0.08 -15.88 -9.03
N PRO A 55 -1.27 -16.53 -8.99
CA PRO A 55 -1.91 -17.09 -10.19
C PRO A 55 -2.24 -16.03 -11.25
N VAL A 56 -2.68 -14.85 -10.83
CA VAL A 56 -3.00 -13.73 -11.72
C VAL A 56 -1.77 -13.30 -12.52
N LEU A 57 -0.60 -13.25 -11.88
CA LEU A 57 0.65 -12.84 -12.53
C LEU A 57 1.33 -13.95 -13.36
N LEU A 58 1.04 -15.22 -13.07
CA LEU A 58 1.53 -16.36 -13.85
C LEU A 58 0.76 -16.55 -15.17
N GLY A 59 -0.42 -15.93 -15.32
CA GLY A 59 -1.19 -15.93 -16.56
C GLY A 59 -0.47 -15.21 -17.72
N THR A 60 -0.53 -15.77 -18.93
CA THR A 60 0.28 -15.33 -20.09
C THR A 60 -0.19 -14.05 -20.80
N ASN A 61 -1.21 -13.33 -20.31
CA ASN A 61 -1.72 -12.14 -21.00
C ASN A 61 -2.24 -11.04 -20.06
N ILE A 62 -1.36 -10.57 -19.18
CA ILE A 62 -1.65 -9.41 -18.33
C ILE A 62 -1.11 -8.11 -18.96
N SER A 63 -1.92 -7.06 -18.97
CA SER A 63 -1.52 -5.75 -19.46
C SER A 63 -0.49 -5.08 -18.53
N PHE A 64 0.17 -4.03 -19.03
CA PHE A 64 1.07 -3.24 -18.20
C PHE A 64 0.34 -2.55 -17.04
N TYR A 65 -0.87 -2.05 -17.29
CA TYR A 65 -1.71 -1.40 -16.28
C TYR A 65 -2.05 -2.39 -15.15
N GLU A 66 -2.51 -3.59 -15.49
CA GLU A 66 -2.81 -4.64 -14.48
C GLU A 66 -1.58 -5.01 -13.66
N ARG A 67 -0.40 -5.11 -14.29
CA ARG A 67 0.87 -5.31 -13.55
C ARG A 67 1.16 -4.18 -12.58
N SER A 68 0.96 -2.92 -12.99
CA SER A 68 1.23 -1.76 -12.14
C SER A 68 0.35 -1.68 -10.91
N GLN A 69 -0.85 -2.27 -10.95
CA GLN A 69 -1.74 -2.37 -9.79
C GLN A 69 -1.40 -3.61 -8.93
N THR A 70 -1.15 -4.75 -9.57
CA THR A 70 -1.04 -6.05 -8.90
C THR A 70 0.33 -6.29 -8.24
N GLN A 71 1.42 -6.00 -8.94
CA GLN A 71 2.77 -6.35 -8.47
C GLN A 71 3.19 -5.63 -7.19
N PRO A 72 2.86 -4.34 -6.97
CA PRO A 72 3.15 -3.68 -5.71
C PRO A 72 2.47 -4.35 -4.51
N ILE A 73 1.19 -4.74 -4.66
CA ILE A 73 0.43 -5.41 -3.60
C ILE A 73 1.04 -6.77 -3.26
N LEU A 74 1.44 -7.55 -4.28
CA LEU A 74 2.13 -8.81 -4.06
C LEU A 74 3.49 -8.61 -3.36
N ALA A 75 4.25 -7.58 -3.73
CA ALA A 75 5.52 -7.26 -3.07
C ALA A 75 5.32 -6.88 -1.59
N GLU A 76 4.25 -6.15 -1.28
CA GLU A 76 3.88 -5.85 0.12
C GLU A 76 3.51 -7.12 0.90
N ALA A 77 2.77 -8.04 0.28
CA ALA A 77 2.42 -9.31 0.90
C ALA A 77 3.67 -10.16 1.17
N TYR A 78 4.60 -10.27 0.20
CA TYR A 78 5.90 -10.91 0.41
C TYR A 78 6.70 -10.26 1.54
N THR A 79 6.73 -8.92 1.58
CA THR A 79 7.40 -8.18 2.66
C THR A 79 6.81 -8.54 4.02
N ALA A 80 5.48 -8.56 4.14
CA ALA A 80 4.79 -8.91 5.39
C ALA A 80 5.04 -10.35 5.84
N MET A 81 5.32 -11.26 4.91
CA MET A 81 5.70 -12.65 5.18
C MET A 81 7.20 -12.85 5.45
N GLY A 82 8.01 -11.77 5.47
CA GLY A 82 9.47 -11.86 5.60
C GLY A 82 10.18 -12.36 4.34
N ARG A 83 9.48 -12.48 3.21
CA ARG A 83 10.03 -12.86 1.89
C ARG A 83 10.62 -11.63 1.18
N GLY A 84 11.53 -10.92 1.85
CA GLY A 84 12.08 -9.64 1.37
C GLY A 84 12.81 -9.72 0.03
N ALA A 85 13.55 -10.82 -0.22
CA ALA A 85 14.26 -11.03 -1.48
C ALA A 85 13.29 -11.16 -2.67
N ASP A 86 12.19 -11.89 -2.49
CA ASP A 86 11.16 -12.06 -3.53
C ASP A 86 10.46 -10.72 -3.82
N ALA A 87 10.19 -9.92 -2.80
CA ALA A 87 9.64 -8.58 -2.95
C ALA A 87 10.59 -7.65 -3.71
N GLU A 88 11.89 -7.67 -3.37
CA GLU A 88 12.92 -6.84 -4.02
C GLU A 88 13.08 -7.22 -5.50
N GLU A 89 13.16 -8.52 -5.82
CA GLU A 89 13.25 -9.00 -7.19
C GLU A 89 12.02 -8.57 -8.02
N LEU A 90 10.81 -8.78 -7.47
CA LEU A 90 9.56 -8.45 -8.14
C LEU A 90 9.49 -6.96 -8.50
N LEU A 91 9.80 -6.08 -7.53
CA LEU A 91 9.79 -4.63 -7.73
C LEU A 91 10.91 -4.19 -8.70
N ALA A 92 12.12 -4.74 -8.57
CA ALA A 92 13.24 -4.42 -9.46
C ALA A 92 12.93 -4.77 -10.92
N ARG A 93 12.33 -5.95 -11.16
CA ARG A 93 11.91 -6.37 -12.50
C ARG A 93 10.82 -5.47 -13.08
N PHE A 94 9.80 -5.15 -12.28
CA PHE A 94 8.75 -4.23 -12.70
C PHE A 94 9.32 -2.87 -13.10
N MET A 95 10.13 -2.29 -12.22
CA MET A 95 10.69 -0.95 -12.44
C MET A 95 11.62 -0.90 -13.65
N SER A 96 12.42 -1.95 -13.86
CA SER A 96 13.30 -2.08 -15.04
C SER A 96 12.50 -2.17 -16.34
N SER A 97 11.35 -2.86 -16.33
CA SER A 97 10.50 -3.01 -17.51
C SER A 97 9.73 -1.73 -17.87
N ALA A 98 9.60 -0.81 -16.92
CA ALA A 98 8.68 0.31 -17.02
C ALA A 98 9.34 1.63 -17.46
N GLN A 99 10.68 1.70 -17.66
CA GLN A 99 11.53 2.92 -17.69
C GLN A 99 11.05 4.10 -18.57
N SER A 100 10.08 3.91 -19.45
CA SER A 100 9.49 4.94 -20.32
C SER A 100 8.04 5.30 -19.96
N SER A 101 7.53 4.88 -18.81
CA SER A 101 6.14 5.05 -18.39
C SER A 101 5.94 6.32 -17.54
N PRO A 102 4.71 6.89 -17.50
CA PRO A 102 4.42 8.06 -16.67
C PRO A 102 4.66 7.81 -15.18
N ASP A 103 5.17 8.83 -14.46
CA ASP A 103 5.54 8.75 -13.04
C ASP A 103 4.40 8.24 -12.12
N ALA A 104 3.15 8.52 -12.45
CA ALA A 104 1.99 8.08 -11.67
C ALA A 104 1.83 6.54 -11.63
N MET A 105 2.27 5.82 -12.67
CA MET A 105 2.21 4.35 -12.73
C MET A 105 3.27 3.67 -11.88
N TYR A 106 4.26 4.42 -11.41
CA TYR A 106 5.29 3.94 -10.50
C TYR A 106 4.99 4.19 -9.05
N LEU A 107 4.00 5.03 -8.76
CA LEU A 107 3.76 5.49 -7.41
C LEU A 107 3.56 4.32 -6.45
N LEU A 108 2.67 3.38 -6.79
CA LEU A 108 2.38 2.20 -5.97
C LEU A 108 3.61 1.30 -5.81
N ALA A 109 4.36 1.06 -6.88
CA ALA A 109 5.57 0.24 -6.83
C ALA A 109 6.67 0.87 -5.96
N ARG A 110 6.87 2.18 -6.08
CA ARG A 110 7.84 2.94 -5.28
C ARG A 110 7.39 3.03 -3.81
N HIS A 111 6.10 3.14 -3.56
CA HIS A 111 5.55 3.09 -2.20
C HIS A 111 5.77 1.71 -1.56
N ALA A 112 5.48 0.62 -2.28
CA ALA A 112 5.80 -0.74 -1.85
C ALA A 112 7.31 -0.93 -1.60
N GLN A 113 8.17 -0.35 -2.45
CA GLN A 113 9.63 -0.35 -2.26
C GLN A 113 10.03 0.35 -0.95
N ALA A 114 9.45 1.52 -0.65
CA ALA A 114 9.70 2.20 0.62
C ALA A 114 9.31 1.33 1.83
N LYS A 115 8.15 0.65 1.77
CA LYS A 115 7.68 -0.24 2.83
C LYS A 115 8.60 -1.44 3.04
N LEU A 116 9.11 -2.03 1.95
CA LEU A 116 10.12 -3.09 2.00
C LEU A 116 11.41 -2.61 2.67
N LEU A 117 11.89 -1.42 2.31
CA LEU A 117 13.11 -0.84 2.89
C LEU A 117 12.93 -0.51 4.38
N ILE A 118 11.77 0.01 4.78
CA ILE A 118 11.40 0.20 6.20
C ILE A 118 11.43 -1.13 6.93
N HIS A 119 10.80 -2.17 6.38
CA HIS A 119 10.79 -3.50 7.00
C HIS A 119 12.22 -4.07 7.14
N SER A 120 13.07 -3.81 6.15
CA SER A 120 14.47 -4.24 6.11
C SER A 120 15.43 -3.31 6.86
N GLN A 121 14.92 -2.30 7.58
CA GLN A 121 15.70 -1.31 8.32
C GLN A 121 16.70 -0.50 7.47
N ARG A 122 16.47 -0.41 6.16
CA ARG A 122 17.26 0.41 5.21
C ARG A 122 16.72 1.84 5.20
N TRP A 123 16.87 2.54 6.33
CA TRP A 123 16.16 3.78 6.64
C TRP A 123 16.44 4.93 5.68
N ASP A 124 17.71 5.16 5.34
CA ASP A 124 18.09 6.30 4.49
C ASP A 124 17.54 6.15 3.07
N GLU A 125 17.53 4.92 2.55
CA GLU A 125 16.97 4.61 1.24
C GLU A 125 15.44 4.73 1.26
N ALA A 126 14.78 4.24 2.32
CA ALA A 126 13.34 4.40 2.50
C ALA A 126 12.94 5.88 2.53
N GLN A 127 13.66 6.69 3.31
CA GLN A 127 13.42 8.12 3.44
C GLN A 127 13.56 8.83 2.10
N ALA A 128 14.62 8.56 1.34
CA ALA A 128 14.82 9.16 0.02
C ALA A 128 13.67 8.85 -0.95
N ILE A 129 13.10 7.64 -0.90
CA ILE A 129 11.93 7.30 -1.73
C ILE A 129 10.69 8.05 -1.24
N LEU A 130 10.42 8.04 0.07
CA LEU A 130 9.23 8.71 0.61
C LEU A 130 9.25 10.22 0.38
N ASP A 131 10.40 10.88 0.49
CA ASP A 131 10.55 12.31 0.17
C ASP A 131 10.16 12.61 -1.28
N ASN A 132 10.66 11.82 -2.22
CA ASN A 132 10.32 11.97 -3.63
C ASN A 132 8.82 11.73 -3.89
N LEU A 133 8.24 10.72 -3.24
CA LEU A 133 6.82 10.42 -3.38
C LEU A 133 5.94 11.51 -2.80
N LEU A 134 6.31 12.11 -1.66
CA LEU A 134 5.54 13.22 -1.06
C LEU A 134 5.51 14.46 -1.96
N VAL A 135 6.65 14.80 -2.59
CA VAL A 135 6.71 15.90 -3.57
C VAL A 135 5.77 15.61 -4.73
N LEU A 136 5.79 14.39 -5.26
CA LEU A 136 4.93 13.97 -6.36
C LEU A 136 3.45 14.03 -5.98
N THR A 137 3.05 13.44 -4.85
CA THR A 137 1.63 13.40 -4.44
C THR A 137 1.05 14.78 -4.17
N ARG A 138 1.84 15.72 -3.64
CA ARG A 138 1.40 17.10 -3.42
C ARG A 138 1.14 17.88 -4.71
N SER A 139 1.73 17.45 -5.82
CA SER A 139 1.47 18.02 -7.13
C SER A 139 0.26 17.40 -7.85
N MET A 140 -0.32 16.34 -7.28
CA MET A 140 -1.44 15.59 -7.85
C MET A 140 -2.74 15.82 -7.05
N PRO A 141 -3.92 15.81 -7.70
CA PRO A 141 -5.21 15.88 -7.02
C PRO A 141 -5.63 14.54 -6.38
N GLU A 142 -4.70 13.84 -5.72
CA GLU A 142 -4.87 12.48 -5.14
C GLU A 142 -4.50 12.46 -3.64
N PRO A 143 -5.35 13.02 -2.73
CA PRO A 143 -4.99 13.26 -1.33
C PRO A 143 -4.81 11.99 -0.48
N LEU A 144 -5.44 10.87 -0.86
CA LEU A 144 -5.37 9.60 -0.13
C LEU A 144 -3.94 9.00 -0.17
N THR A 145 -3.19 9.32 -1.21
CA THR A 145 -1.83 8.84 -1.40
C THR A 145 -0.85 9.56 -0.47
N GLU A 146 -1.01 10.87 -0.25
CA GLU A 146 -0.16 11.62 0.68
C GLU A 146 -0.33 11.14 2.13
N GLY A 147 -1.56 10.87 2.58
CA GLY A 147 -1.82 10.38 3.93
C GLY A 147 -1.18 9.02 4.21
N ASN A 148 -1.26 8.10 3.24
CA ASN A 148 -0.60 6.79 3.34
C ASN A 148 0.93 6.92 3.46
N LEU A 149 1.53 7.81 2.68
CA LEU A 149 2.98 8.06 2.73
C LEU A 149 3.42 8.65 4.07
N LEU A 150 2.65 9.62 4.60
CA LEU A 150 2.93 10.24 5.91
C LEU A 150 2.77 9.23 7.06
N HIS A 151 1.83 8.30 6.95
CA HIS A 151 1.68 7.20 7.89
C HIS A 151 2.90 6.26 7.90
N ASP A 152 3.42 5.87 6.73
CA ASP A 152 4.61 5.04 6.65
C ASP A 152 5.88 5.78 7.09
N TYR A 153 5.94 7.09 6.87
CA TYR A 153 6.94 7.98 7.47
C TYR A 153 6.92 7.94 9.01
N ALA A 154 5.73 8.05 9.60
CA ALA A 154 5.56 7.97 11.04
C ALA A 154 5.98 6.59 11.59
N ARG A 155 5.64 5.51 10.88
CA ARG A 155 6.08 4.15 11.23
C ARG A 155 7.60 4.00 11.19
N MET A 156 8.25 4.54 10.16
CA MET A 156 9.71 4.54 10.05
C MET A 156 10.37 5.24 11.25
N HIS A 157 9.90 6.45 11.60
CA HIS A 157 10.42 7.18 12.76
C HIS A 157 10.16 6.45 14.08
N LEU A 158 8.98 5.83 14.28
CA LEU A 158 8.72 5.01 15.47
C LEU A 158 9.68 3.82 15.56
N ALA A 159 9.94 3.12 14.44
CA ALA A 159 10.87 2.00 14.41
C ALA A 159 12.32 2.42 14.76
N ARG A 160 12.66 3.69 14.51
CA ARG A 160 13.94 4.31 14.89
C ARG A 160 13.97 4.88 16.31
N GLY A 161 12.86 4.85 17.03
CA GLY A 161 12.72 5.49 18.35
C GLY A 161 12.58 7.03 18.30
N GLU A 162 12.38 7.59 17.12
CA GLU A 162 12.29 9.03 16.84
C GLU A 162 10.85 9.54 17.03
N GLN A 163 10.40 9.52 18.29
CA GLN A 163 8.99 9.72 18.62
C GLN A 163 8.44 11.10 18.22
N SER A 164 9.24 12.16 18.36
CA SER A 164 8.83 13.52 17.99
C SER A 164 8.61 13.64 16.48
N GLN A 165 9.53 13.11 15.68
CA GLN A 165 9.42 13.11 14.22
C GLN A 165 8.24 12.23 13.76
N ALA A 166 8.03 11.08 14.40
CA ALA A 166 6.88 10.23 14.10
C ALA A 166 5.54 10.97 14.31
N ARG A 167 5.44 11.72 15.40
CA ARG A 167 4.26 12.53 15.71
C ARG A 167 4.04 13.62 14.68
N GLU A 168 5.08 14.39 14.34
CA GLU A 168 5.00 15.45 13.34
C GLU A 168 4.46 14.92 12.00
N ARG A 169 4.98 13.78 11.53
CA ARG A 169 4.52 13.15 10.28
C ARG A 169 3.08 12.68 10.37
N TRP A 170 2.68 12.10 11.49
CA TRP A 170 1.31 11.64 11.69
C TRP A 170 0.31 12.80 11.76
N GLU A 171 0.64 13.88 12.47
CA GLU A 171 -0.22 15.06 12.60
C GLU A 171 -0.35 15.84 11.27
N ALA A 172 0.67 15.81 10.42
CA ALA A 172 0.64 16.39 9.08
C ALA A 172 -0.23 15.59 8.09
N SER A 173 -0.69 14.38 8.45
CA SER A 173 -1.41 13.50 7.54
C SER A 173 -2.84 14.02 7.26
N PRO A 174 -3.23 14.25 5.99
CA PRO A 174 -4.56 14.75 5.66
C PRO A 174 -5.65 13.67 5.86
N GLY A 175 -6.90 14.13 6.08
CA GLY A 175 -8.10 13.30 6.03
C GLY A 175 -8.22 12.27 7.17
N ASP A 176 -8.60 11.03 6.81
CA ASP A 176 -8.86 9.92 7.74
C ASP A 176 -7.64 9.57 8.62
N PHE A 177 -6.43 9.85 8.13
CA PHE A 177 -5.17 9.57 8.84
C PHE A 177 -4.76 10.63 9.86
N SER A 178 -5.50 11.75 9.93
CA SER A 178 -5.32 12.79 10.95
C SER A 178 -5.87 12.35 12.32
N PRO A 179 -5.50 13.03 13.42
CA PRO A 179 -6.12 12.80 14.74
C PRO A 179 -7.66 12.89 14.74
N ALA A 180 -8.22 13.70 13.84
CA ALA A 180 -9.66 13.90 13.69
C ALA A 180 -10.35 12.81 12.84
N GLY A 181 -9.62 12.11 11.97
CA GLY A 181 -10.12 11.06 11.08
C GLY A 181 -10.09 9.63 11.66
N ARG A 182 -9.56 9.48 12.88
CA ARG A 182 -9.23 8.20 13.54
C ARG A 182 -10.32 7.14 13.60
N GLU A 183 -11.60 7.53 13.61
CA GLU A 183 -12.74 6.61 13.69
C GLU A 183 -13.07 5.96 12.34
N ALA A 184 -12.71 6.63 11.23
CA ALA A 184 -12.89 6.13 9.87
C ALA A 184 -11.71 5.26 9.39
N LEU A 185 -10.59 5.23 10.12
CA LEU A 185 -9.44 4.42 9.77
C LEU A 185 -9.69 2.92 9.90
N HIS A 186 -9.19 2.18 8.91
CA HIS A 186 -9.06 0.73 8.96
C HIS A 186 -8.36 0.30 10.27
N PRO A 187 -8.82 -0.77 10.96
CA PRO A 187 -8.34 -1.17 12.29
C PRO A 187 -6.82 -1.28 12.44
N THR A 188 -6.09 -1.61 11.37
CA THR A 188 -4.61 -1.73 11.40
C THR A 188 -3.86 -0.40 11.43
N HIS A 189 -4.41 0.69 10.89
CA HIS A 189 -3.81 2.03 11.03
C HIS A 189 -3.98 2.61 12.44
N ARG A 190 -4.89 2.05 13.26
CA ARG A 190 -5.06 2.45 14.67
C ARG A 190 -3.87 2.08 15.55
N GLY A 191 -3.06 1.09 15.15
CA GLY A 191 -1.90 0.64 15.92
C GLY A 191 -0.81 1.72 16.05
N VAL A 192 -0.52 2.42 14.96
CA VAL A 192 0.45 3.53 14.91
C VAL A 192 -0.08 4.72 15.70
N ALA A 193 -1.36 5.07 15.49
CA ALA A 193 -2.02 6.12 16.28
C ALA A 193 -1.96 5.82 17.79
N ARG A 194 -2.23 4.57 18.20
CA ARG A 194 -2.10 4.15 19.61
C ARG A 194 -0.68 4.25 20.15
N ALA A 195 0.34 3.83 19.41
CA ALA A 195 1.73 3.92 19.84
C ALA A 195 2.21 5.37 20.06
N ILE A 196 1.74 6.29 19.19
CA ILE A 196 2.02 7.72 19.31
C ILE A 196 1.28 8.35 20.51
N ILE A 197 0.08 7.85 20.85
CA ILE A 197 -0.79 8.38 21.94
C ILE A 197 -0.45 7.81 23.33
N VAL A 198 -0.14 6.52 23.47
CA VAL A 198 0.07 5.86 24.78
C VAL A 198 1.37 6.32 25.46
N SER A 199 2.27 6.92 24.71
CA SER A 199 3.56 7.41 25.20
C SER A 199 3.53 8.85 25.72
N THR A 200 2.34 9.44 25.87
CA THR A 200 2.18 10.80 26.39
C THR A 200 2.14 10.75 27.93
N PRO A 201 3.03 11.45 28.67
CA PRO A 201 2.71 11.78 30.05
C PRO A 201 1.51 12.76 30.04
N PRO A 202 0.59 12.66 31.01
CA PRO A 202 -0.49 13.63 31.12
C PRO A 202 0.10 15.04 31.31
N SER A 203 -0.45 16.00 30.58
CA SER A 203 -0.19 17.43 30.72
C SER A 203 -0.49 17.93 32.13
#